data_AF-A0AAJ0FJQ2-F1
#
_entry.id   AF-A0AAJ0FJQ2-F1
#
_cell.length_a   1.000
_cell.length_b   1.000
_cell.length_c   1.000
_cell.angle_alpha   90.00
_cell.angle_beta   90.00
_cell.angle_gamma   90.00
#
_symmetry.space_group_name_H-M   'P 1'
#
loop_
_entity.id
_entity.type
_entity.pdbx_description
1 polymer ?
#
loop_
_entity_poly.entity_id
_entity_poly.type
_entity_poly.pdbx_seq_one_letter_code
_entity_poly.pdbx_strand_id
1 'polypeptide(L)'
;MDKCVISPPEATELHCGNCRTDLPYSQETWSAIHQLLSRDWFARLWIMQEIQLAEDAILYCGRDHVHWTHFRSALLCLWNKQEIPAFFPRERLALVERLASPIHLSAPISNTFTCADSRRCKDPRDLIYGFVGLLPPSFRARIRPQYGLPVGRGYMETVLAHIQHVQRLALLRSCYLDRRVVVNTPTWVPDFSSPKVVARQAAWQFAAGFSSCWAEFCAPDVLKVAGVRCATVRSLSPPIPSDKVNVESAIPARLRTIRDLEPEDLLTAPPYVMGEPFKVAYAKTLIGNYLHERFPLQTLPDLETWVAQESANVMFGELARSTDAGRDLIYVILGCDSPMLLRPLPNGSTVVGECFVYGLNDGIALLGPFPEHWRVQNLNDFTGQFGTYSFFNAQTGALSDEDPSLGPLRGWERMSVVRTGDDPATFQCFRNNITGDVIKSDPRVSPEGLAARGVEVATFSLV
;
A
#
# COMPACT_ATOMS: atom_id res chain seq x y z
N MET A 1 -13.13 -13.06 10.97
CA MET A 1 -12.12 -12.81 12.01
C MET A 1 -12.26 -13.75 13.23
N ASP A 2 -13.40 -14.42 13.38
CA ASP A 2 -13.80 -15.39 14.42
C ASP A 2 -12.85 -16.60 14.65
N LYS A 3 -11.69 -16.65 13.99
CA LYS A 3 -10.70 -17.74 14.07
C LYS A 3 -9.36 -17.34 14.68
N CYS A 4 -9.09 -16.05 14.93
CA CYS A 4 -7.77 -15.57 15.41
C CYS A 4 -7.75 -15.11 16.87
N VAL A 5 -8.90 -14.82 17.47
CA VAL A 5 -9.04 -14.59 18.91
C VAL A 5 -10.13 -15.54 19.41
N ILE A 6 -9.75 -16.80 19.61
CA ILE A 6 -10.61 -17.78 20.28
C ILE A 6 -10.52 -17.45 21.78
N SER A 7 -11.62 -16.97 22.35
CA SER A 7 -11.75 -16.80 23.79
C SER A 7 -11.47 -18.15 24.47
N PRO A 8 -10.51 -18.23 25.42
CA PRO A 8 -10.23 -19.50 26.10
C PRO A 8 -11.49 -19.99 26.85
N PRO A 9 -11.62 -21.30 27.14
CA PRO A 9 -12.81 -21.84 27.80
C PRO A 9 -13.16 -21.20 29.15
N GLU A 10 -12.17 -20.58 29.79
CA GLU A 10 -12.27 -19.89 31.08
C GLU A 10 -12.59 -18.39 30.96
N ALA A 11 -12.72 -17.86 29.75
CA ALA A 11 -12.99 -16.44 29.53
C ALA A 11 -14.41 -16.04 29.97
N THR A 12 -14.50 -15.15 30.95
CA THR A 12 -15.76 -14.52 31.38
C THR A 12 -16.40 -13.65 30.30
N GLU A 13 -15.59 -13.11 29.39
CA GLU A 13 -16.01 -12.20 28.31
C GLU A 13 -15.88 -12.85 26.93
N LEU A 14 -16.62 -13.95 26.71
CA LEU A 14 -16.53 -14.79 25.50
C LEU A 14 -16.59 -14.04 24.16
N HIS A 15 -17.22 -12.87 24.10
CA HIS A 15 -17.42 -12.09 22.88
C HIS A 15 -16.46 -10.91 22.72
N CYS A 16 -15.60 -10.60 23.70
CA CYS A 16 -14.72 -9.42 23.59
C CYS A 16 -13.69 -9.51 22.46
N GLY A 17 -13.41 -10.69 21.90
CA GLY A 17 -12.62 -10.86 20.66
C GLY A 17 -13.36 -10.50 19.35
N ASN A 18 -14.68 -10.32 19.37
CA ASN A 18 -15.48 -9.99 18.18
C ASN A 18 -15.34 -8.50 17.84
N CYS A 19 -15.13 -8.18 16.55
CA CYS A 19 -14.99 -6.80 16.06
C CYS A 19 -16.24 -5.93 16.27
N ARG A 20 -17.43 -6.54 16.39
CA ARG A 20 -18.73 -5.89 16.61
C ARG A 20 -19.16 -5.75 18.07
N THR A 21 -18.42 -6.35 19.00
CA THR A 21 -18.77 -6.29 20.42
C THR A 21 -18.04 -5.12 21.07
N ASP A 22 -18.79 -4.15 21.56
CA ASP A 22 -18.23 -3.02 22.32
C ASP A 22 -17.43 -3.51 23.53
N LEU A 23 -16.31 -2.85 23.81
CA LEU A 23 -15.52 -3.12 25.01
C LEU A 23 -16.12 -2.29 26.16
N PRO A 24 -16.63 -2.90 27.25
CA PRO A 24 -17.37 -2.22 28.32
C PRO A 24 -16.42 -1.49 29.30
N TYR A 25 -15.41 -0.81 28.78
CA TYR A 25 -14.39 -0.10 29.55
C TYR A 25 -14.82 1.34 29.83
N SER A 26 -14.53 1.80 31.05
CA SER A 26 -14.78 3.19 31.44
C SER A 26 -13.87 4.18 30.71
N GLN A 27 -14.22 5.47 30.77
CA GLN A 27 -13.42 6.54 30.16
C GLN A 27 -12.00 6.63 30.77
N GLU A 28 -11.84 6.32 32.06
CA GLU A 28 -10.55 6.25 32.74
C GLU A 28 -9.69 5.12 32.16
N THR A 29 -10.24 3.92 31.97
CA THR A 29 -9.55 2.77 31.38
C THR A 29 -9.11 3.06 29.95
N TRP A 30 -9.99 3.62 29.12
CA TRP A 30 -9.65 4.06 27.76
C TRP A 30 -8.55 5.14 27.75
N SER A 31 -8.59 6.07 28.70
CA SER A 31 -7.56 7.11 28.88
C SER A 31 -6.22 6.51 29.30
N ALA A 32 -6.22 5.48 30.17
CA ALA A 32 -5.01 4.77 30.59
C ALA A 32 -4.37 3.97 29.43
N ILE A 33 -5.19 3.28 28.62
CA ILE A 33 -4.71 2.59 27.39
C ILE A 33 -4.07 3.61 26.45
N HIS A 34 -4.73 4.75 26.20
CA HIS A 34 -4.18 5.81 25.35
C HIS A 34 -2.85 6.36 25.88
N GLN A 35 -2.74 6.61 27.19
CA GLN A 35 -1.49 7.06 27.82
C GLN A 35 -0.36 6.03 27.70
N LEU A 36 -0.67 4.73 27.84
CA LEU A 36 0.30 3.65 27.66
C LEU A 36 0.82 3.59 26.23
N LEU A 37 -0.06 3.56 25.22
CA LEU A 37 0.35 3.51 23.80
C LEU A 37 1.04 4.80 23.31
N SER A 38 0.87 5.90 24.03
CA SER A 38 1.52 7.18 23.72
C SER A 38 2.92 7.34 24.31
N ARG A 39 3.42 6.37 25.10
CA ARG A 39 4.78 6.43 25.66
C ARG A 39 5.84 6.38 24.55
N ASP A 40 6.88 7.21 24.68
CA ASP A 40 7.93 7.36 23.67
C ASP A 40 8.67 6.07 23.31
N TRP A 41 8.66 5.04 24.18
CA TRP A 41 9.21 3.72 23.89
C TRP A 41 8.64 3.16 22.58
N PHE A 42 7.30 3.18 22.42
CA PHE A 42 6.61 2.69 21.22
C PHE A 42 6.99 3.44 19.93
N ALA A 43 7.44 4.70 20.06
CA ALA A 43 7.89 5.49 18.92
C ALA A 43 9.36 5.25 18.55
N ARG A 44 10.13 4.49 19.34
CA ARG A 44 11.53 4.19 19.00
C ARG A 44 11.61 3.29 17.77
N LEU A 45 12.66 3.48 16.99
CA LEU A 45 12.97 2.62 15.86
C LEU A 45 13.43 1.22 16.31
N TRP A 46 14.49 1.19 17.13
CA TRP A 46 15.23 -0.02 17.50
C TRP A 46 14.39 -1.11 18.18
N ILE A 47 13.28 -0.74 18.82
CA ILE A 47 12.37 -1.70 19.44
C ILE A 47 11.76 -2.68 18.43
N MET A 48 11.80 -2.42 17.12
CA MET A 48 11.45 -3.43 16.13
C MET A 48 12.35 -4.65 16.21
N GLN A 49 13.68 -4.48 16.24
CA GLN A 49 14.57 -5.64 16.40
C GLN A 49 14.44 -6.24 17.80
N GLU A 50 14.34 -5.42 18.84
CA GLU A 50 14.21 -5.88 20.23
C GLU A 50 12.97 -6.77 20.44
N ILE A 51 11.86 -6.54 19.72
CA ILE A 51 10.62 -7.30 19.85
C ILE A 51 10.47 -8.40 18.79
N GLN A 52 10.82 -8.13 17.52
CA GLN A 52 10.56 -9.06 16.41
C GLN A 52 11.58 -10.22 16.36
N LEU A 53 12.73 -10.07 17.04
CA LEU A 53 13.75 -11.12 17.17
C LEU A 53 13.77 -11.78 18.56
N ALA A 54 12.90 -11.37 19.49
CA ALA A 54 12.83 -11.97 20.81
C ALA A 54 12.03 -13.28 20.82
N GLU A 55 12.56 -14.31 21.48
CA GLU A 55 11.86 -15.58 21.71
C GLU A 55 10.81 -15.46 22.83
N ASP A 56 11.15 -14.77 23.92
CA ASP A 56 10.22 -14.29 24.96
C ASP A 56 10.54 -12.82 25.26
N ALA A 57 9.50 -12.04 25.51
CA ALA A 57 9.60 -10.61 25.77
C ALA A 57 8.55 -10.21 26.81
N ILE A 58 8.98 -9.39 27.78
CA ILE A 58 8.13 -8.87 28.85
C ILE A 58 8.15 -7.36 28.79
N LEU A 59 6.97 -6.75 28.64
CA LEU A 59 6.80 -5.30 28.66
C LEU A 59 6.66 -4.84 30.11
N TYR A 60 7.53 -3.93 30.56
CA TYR A 60 7.46 -3.30 31.89
C TYR A 60 6.92 -1.87 31.81
N CYS A 61 6.03 -1.50 32.73
CA CYS A 61 5.56 -0.14 32.90
C CYS A 61 5.51 0.22 34.39
N GLY A 62 6.58 0.84 34.91
CA GLY A 62 6.69 1.15 36.34
C GLY A 62 7.02 -0.11 37.13
N ARG A 63 6.08 -0.57 37.97
CA ARG A 63 6.20 -1.84 38.73
C ARG A 63 5.46 -3.00 38.08
N ASP A 64 4.55 -2.69 37.16
CA ASP A 64 3.71 -3.66 36.48
C ASP A 64 4.40 -4.20 35.23
N HIS A 65 4.06 -5.43 34.86
CA HIS A 65 4.62 -6.09 33.68
C HIS A 65 3.60 -7.03 33.03
N VAL A 66 3.80 -7.30 31.73
CA VAL A 66 2.96 -8.21 30.96
C VAL A 66 3.79 -8.91 29.88
N HIS A 67 3.57 -10.21 29.66
CA HIS A 67 4.19 -10.91 28.53
C HIS A 67 3.71 -10.28 27.21
N TRP A 68 4.65 -10.14 26.27
CA TRP A 68 4.41 -9.52 24.97
C TRP A 68 3.30 -10.22 24.19
N THR A 69 3.17 -11.54 24.32
CA THR A 69 2.10 -12.34 23.70
C THR A 69 0.70 -11.88 24.12
N HIS A 70 0.47 -11.62 25.41
CA HIS A 70 -0.81 -11.13 25.92
C HIS A 70 -1.07 -9.68 25.47
N PHE A 71 -0.06 -8.82 25.54
CA PHE A 71 -0.15 -7.43 25.12
C PHE A 71 -0.45 -7.30 23.61
N ARG A 72 0.23 -8.11 22.78
CA ARG A 72 -0.02 -8.26 21.34
C ARG A 72 -1.46 -8.69 21.06
N SER A 73 -1.96 -9.72 21.74
CA SER A 73 -3.35 -10.19 21.53
C SER A 73 -4.38 -9.12 21.89
N ALA A 74 -4.17 -8.37 22.98
CA ALA A 74 -5.03 -7.24 23.35
C ALA A 74 -5.00 -6.12 22.31
N LEU A 75 -3.82 -5.79 21.76
CA LEU A 75 -3.67 -4.79 20.69
C LEU A 75 -4.34 -5.20 19.38
N LEU A 76 -4.17 -6.45 18.96
CA LEU A 76 -4.81 -6.96 17.74
C LEU A 76 -6.33 -7.02 17.91
N CYS A 77 -6.82 -7.38 19.10
CA CYS A 77 -8.25 -7.26 19.42
C CYS A 77 -8.73 -5.80 19.28
N LEU A 78 -8.02 -4.85 19.87
CA LEU A 78 -8.36 -3.43 19.85
C LEU A 78 -8.30 -2.81 18.44
N TRP A 79 -7.28 -3.14 17.65
CA TRP A 79 -7.14 -2.71 16.25
C TRP A 79 -8.32 -3.14 15.37
N ASN A 80 -8.85 -4.33 15.66
CA ASN A 80 -9.92 -4.95 14.91
C ASN A 80 -11.33 -4.52 15.33
N LYS A 81 -11.49 -3.66 16.34
CA LYS A 81 -12.79 -3.12 16.72
C LYS A 81 -13.31 -2.15 15.66
N GLN A 82 -14.57 -2.31 15.26
CA GLN A 82 -15.24 -1.35 14.40
C GLN A 82 -15.34 0.00 15.13
N GLU A 83 -15.98 -0.02 16.30
CA GLU A 83 -16.13 1.13 17.17
C GLU A 83 -15.08 1.16 18.29
N ILE A 84 -14.44 2.32 18.44
CA ILE A 84 -13.61 2.70 19.59
C ILE A 84 -13.92 4.17 19.91
N PRO A 85 -13.75 4.64 21.17
CA PRO A 85 -14.12 6.00 21.54
C PRO A 85 -13.42 7.05 20.67
N ALA A 86 -14.16 8.07 20.23
CA ALA A 86 -13.68 9.08 19.27
C ALA A 86 -12.43 9.86 19.74
N PHE A 87 -12.19 9.94 21.05
CA PHE A 87 -11.00 10.56 21.63
C PHE A 87 -9.72 9.69 21.53
N PHE A 88 -9.84 8.43 21.12
CA PHE A 88 -8.72 7.49 21.06
C PHE A 88 -7.97 7.62 19.72
N PRO A 89 -6.70 8.09 19.69
CA PRO A 89 -6.02 8.37 18.45
C PRO A 89 -5.60 7.09 17.73
N ARG A 90 -6.34 6.76 16.65
CA ARG A 90 -6.05 5.62 15.75
C ARG A 90 -4.61 5.61 15.21
N GLU A 91 -3.95 6.78 15.11
CA GLU A 91 -2.54 6.87 14.71
C GLU A 91 -1.56 6.20 15.69
N ARG A 92 -1.80 6.34 17.01
CA ARG A 92 -1.00 5.68 18.03
C ARG A 92 -1.23 4.17 17.99
N LEU A 93 -2.48 3.76 17.83
CA LEU A 93 -2.82 2.35 17.66
C LEU A 93 -2.12 1.76 16.43
N ALA A 94 -2.15 2.45 15.27
CA ALA A 94 -1.48 2.03 14.04
C ALA A 94 0.07 2.01 14.13
N LEU A 95 0.67 2.78 15.04
CA LEU A 95 2.10 2.73 15.32
C LEU A 95 2.46 1.48 16.15
N VAL A 96 1.65 1.17 17.17
CA VAL A 96 1.91 0.02 18.05
C VAL A 96 1.45 -1.30 17.42
N GLU A 97 0.39 -1.30 16.62
CA GLU A 97 -0.04 -2.47 15.85
C GLU A 97 1.08 -2.96 14.94
N ARG A 98 1.78 -2.07 14.22
CA ARG A 98 2.94 -2.42 13.38
C ARG A 98 4.17 -2.93 14.16
N LEU A 99 4.16 -2.85 15.49
CA LEU A 99 5.10 -3.55 16.38
C LEU A 99 4.57 -4.93 16.81
N ALA A 100 3.25 -5.04 17.02
CA ALA A 100 2.53 -6.24 17.44
C ALA A 100 2.33 -7.26 16.32
N SER A 101 2.19 -6.82 15.07
CA SER A 101 2.14 -7.69 13.90
C SER A 101 3.55 -8.24 13.58
N PRO A 102 3.74 -9.57 13.48
CA PRO A 102 5.05 -10.14 13.16
C PRO A 102 5.45 -9.79 11.74
N ILE A 103 6.68 -9.31 11.54
CA ILE A 103 7.30 -9.28 10.22
C ILE A 103 7.71 -10.71 9.88
N HIS A 104 6.87 -11.43 9.13
CA HIS A 104 7.24 -12.76 8.67
C HIS A 104 8.41 -12.68 7.68
N LEU A 105 9.30 -13.68 7.70
CA LEU A 105 10.40 -13.81 6.74
C LEU A 105 9.93 -14.01 5.28
N SER A 106 8.63 -14.19 5.06
CA SER A 106 7.95 -14.21 3.75
C SER A 106 7.40 -12.84 3.32
N ALA A 107 7.42 -11.83 4.19
CA ALA A 107 6.93 -10.49 3.87
C ALA A 107 7.86 -9.79 2.86
N PRO A 108 7.32 -9.01 1.90
CA PRO A 108 8.13 -8.28 0.93
C PRO A 108 9.05 -7.27 1.62
N ILE A 109 10.29 -7.18 1.17
CA ILE A 109 11.29 -6.21 1.65
C ILE A 109 10.74 -4.76 1.70
N SER A 110 9.96 -4.35 0.70
CA SER A 110 9.33 -3.03 0.66
C SER A 110 8.37 -2.78 1.83
N ASN A 111 7.70 -3.81 2.34
CA ASN A 111 6.79 -3.71 3.48
C ASN A 111 7.56 -3.60 4.81
N THR A 112 8.71 -4.28 4.95
CA THR A 112 9.63 -4.10 6.09
C THR A 112 10.03 -2.63 6.26
N PHE A 113 10.32 -1.92 5.17
CA PHE A 113 10.62 -0.48 5.26
C PHE A 113 9.42 0.39 5.66
N THR A 114 8.18 0.02 5.33
CA THR A 114 6.99 0.75 5.84
C THR A 114 6.74 0.56 7.33
N CYS A 115 7.32 -0.46 7.97
CA CYS A 115 7.31 -0.56 9.44
C CYS A 115 8.16 0.53 10.11
N ALA A 116 9.05 1.22 9.38
CA ALA A 116 9.78 2.39 9.85
C ALA A 116 8.90 3.64 9.99
N ASP A 117 7.76 3.70 9.27
CA ASP A 117 6.96 4.93 9.16
C ASP A 117 6.55 5.46 10.54
N SER A 118 6.79 6.76 10.77
CA SER A 118 6.53 7.47 12.04
C SER A 118 7.34 7.00 13.26
N ARG A 119 8.39 6.18 13.07
CA ARG A 119 9.36 5.86 14.14
C ARG A 119 10.46 6.91 14.24
N ARG A 120 11.04 7.01 15.44
CA ARG A 120 12.07 7.97 15.82
C ARG A 120 13.41 7.26 16.00
N CYS A 121 14.43 7.80 15.36
CA CYS A 121 15.84 7.46 15.49
C CYS A 121 16.65 8.77 15.58
N LYS A 122 17.92 8.67 16.01
CA LYS A 122 18.83 9.83 16.05
C LYS A 122 19.46 10.09 14.68
N ASP A 123 19.82 9.02 13.97
CA ASP A 123 20.36 9.10 12.62
C ASP A 123 19.27 8.69 11.62
N PRO A 124 18.91 9.53 10.63
CA PRO A 124 17.90 9.16 9.63
C PRO A 124 18.25 7.88 8.86
N ARG A 125 19.53 7.54 8.70
CA ARG A 125 19.96 6.31 8.01
C ARG A 125 19.57 5.03 8.77
N ASP A 126 19.33 5.14 10.08
CA ASP A 126 18.81 4.01 10.86
C ASP A 126 17.43 3.57 10.35
N LEU A 127 16.62 4.44 9.73
CA LEU A 127 15.31 4.06 9.15
C LEU A 127 15.43 2.94 8.10
N ILE A 128 16.65 2.73 7.57
CA ILE A 128 17.05 1.55 6.78
C ILE A 128 17.86 0.59 7.65
N TYR A 129 18.96 1.05 8.28
CA TYR A 129 19.93 0.16 8.94
C TYR A 129 19.38 -0.55 10.19
N GLY A 130 18.47 0.09 10.92
CA GLY A 130 17.71 -0.48 12.03
C GLY A 130 16.69 -1.54 11.63
N PHE A 131 16.47 -1.78 10.32
CA PHE A 131 15.70 -2.92 9.82
C PHE A 131 16.55 -4.05 9.23
N VAL A 132 17.87 -3.88 9.09
CA VAL A 132 18.76 -4.86 8.43
C VAL A 132 18.77 -6.24 9.10
N GLY A 133 18.51 -6.32 10.42
CA GLY A 133 18.34 -7.58 11.13
C GLY A 133 17.04 -8.35 10.80
N LEU A 134 16.05 -7.68 10.22
CA LEU A 134 14.72 -8.20 9.87
C LEU A 134 14.57 -8.48 8.35
N LEU A 135 15.59 -8.17 7.55
CA LEU A 135 15.60 -8.40 6.12
C LEU A 135 16.05 -9.84 5.78
N PRO A 136 15.55 -10.44 4.68
CA PRO A 136 16.03 -11.73 4.18
C PRO A 136 17.55 -11.77 4.04
N PRO A 137 18.24 -12.89 4.33
CA PRO A 137 19.70 -12.96 4.31
C PRO A 137 20.35 -12.53 2.98
N SER A 138 19.72 -12.86 1.85
CA SER A 138 20.26 -12.56 0.52
C SER A 138 20.18 -11.07 0.17
N PHE A 139 19.14 -10.36 0.65
CA PHE A 139 19.04 -8.91 0.55
C PHE A 139 19.86 -8.18 1.61
N ARG A 140 19.88 -8.69 2.86
CA ARG A 140 20.69 -8.18 3.98
C ARG A 140 22.17 -8.04 3.59
N ALA A 141 22.72 -8.99 2.84
CA ALA A 141 24.10 -8.95 2.37
C ALA A 141 24.44 -7.76 1.43
N ARG A 142 23.41 -7.17 0.78
CA ARG A 142 23.54 -6.00 -0.11
C ARG A 142 23.54 -4.67 0.65
N ILE A 143 22.97 -4.61 1.86
CA ILE A 143 22.87 -3.38 2.64
C ILE A 143 24.00 -3.34 3.68
N ARG A 144 24.96 -2.44 3.47
CA ARG A 144 26.06 -2.19 4.41
C ARG A 144 25.88 -0.82 5.08
N PRO A 145 25.78 -0.74 6.42
CA PRO A 145 25.69 0.53 7.12
C PRO A 145 26.92 1.42 6.87
N GLN A 146 26.70 2.58 6.25
CA GLN A 146 27.77 3.51 5.84
C GLN A 146 27.47 4.93 6.37
N TYR A 147 27.69 5.14 7.66
CA TYR A 147 27.45 6.43 8.34
C TYR A 147 28.38 7.58 7.89
N GLY A 148 29.34 7.32 6.99
CA GLY A 148 30.12 8.36 6.30
C GLY A 148 29.43 8.96 5.07
N LEU A 149 28.42 8.30 4.50
CA LEU A 149 27.72 8.78 3.30
C LEU A 149 26.61 9.79 3.65
N PRO A 150 26.31 10.78 2.79
CA PRO A 150 25.10 11.60 2.92
C PRO A 150 23.84 10.74 3.00
N VAL A 151 22.86 11.15 3.80
CA VAL A 151 21.61 10.40 4.05
C VAL A 151 20.95 9.96 2.73
N GLY A 152 20.77 10.88 1.79
CA GLY A 152 20.18 10.61 0.48
C GLY A 152 20.94 9.57 -0.36
N ARG A 153 22.27 9.48 -0.22
CA ARG A 153 23.08 8.45 -0.91
C ARG A 153 22.82 7.07 -0.33
N GLY A 154 22.76 6.94 1.01
CA GLY A 154 22.40 5.68 1.66
C GLY A 154 20.98 5.22 1.33
N TYR A 155 20.03 6.16 1.20
CA TYR A 155 18.67 5.88 0.74
C TYR A 155 18.67 5.40 -0.72
N MET A 156 19.37 6.11 -1.62
CA MET A 156 19.44 5.78 -3.03
C MET A 156 20.10 4.41 -3.29
N GLU A 157 21.22 4.11 -2.62
CA GLU A 157 21.90 2.82 -2.72
C GLU A 157 20.98 1.65 -2.28
N THR A 158 20.15 1.87 -1.27
CA THR A 158 19.14 0.89 -0.82
C THR A 158 18.04 0.68 -1.85
N VAL A 159 17.53 1.75 -2.48
CA VAL A 159 16.53 1.67 -3.56
C VAL A 159 17.09 0.93 -4.78
N LEU A 160 18.32 1.25 -5.19
CA LEU A 160 18.99 0.57 -6.31
C LEU A 160 19.24 -0.91 -6.00
N ALA A 161 19.70 -1.23 -4.79
CA ALA A 161 19.85 -2.62 -4.35
C ALA A 161 18.50 -3.36 -4.35
N HIS A 162 17.41 -2.72 -3.93
CA HIS A 162 16.06 -3.30 -3.97
C HIS A 162 15.62 -3.58 -5.41
N ILE A 163 15.71 -2.59 -6.31
CA ILE A 163 15.36 -2.75 -7.73
C ILE A 163 16.13 -3.92 -8.36
N GLN A 164 17.45 -3.97 -8.15
CA GLN A 164 18.31 -5.05 -8.66
C GLN A 164 17.96 -6.43 -8.07
N HIS A 165 17.51 -6.50 -6.82
CA HIS A 165 17.25 -7.76 -6.12
C HIS A 165 15.86 -8.32 -6.42
N VAL A 166 14.80 -7.53 -6.30
CA VAL A 166 13.41 -8.00 -6.47
C VAL A 166 12.80 -7.68 -7.85
N GLN A 167 13.49 -6.91 -8.71
CA GLN A 167 13.01 -6.51 -10.03
C GLN A 167 11.63 -5.84 -9.97
N ARG A 168 11.47 -4.90 -9.03
CA ARG A 168 10.27 -4.06 -8.82
C ARG A 168 10.62 -2.64 -8.39
N LEU A 169 9.71 -1.73 -8.73
CA LEU A 169 9.69 -0.30 -8.37
C LEU A 169 8.72 0.00 -7.21
N ALA A 170 8.30 -1.00 -6.43
CA ALA A 170 7.35 -0.88 -5.31
C ALA A 170 7.78 0.05 -4.15
N LEU A 171 8.98 0.65 -4.20
CA LEU A 171 9.40 1.73 -3.29
C LEU A 171 8.97 3.12 -3.79
N LEU A 172 8.70 3.31 -5.09
CA LEU A 172 8.26 4.59 -5.66
C LEU A 172 6.97 5.12 -5.00
N ARG A 173 6.09 4.22 -4.54
CA ARG A 173 4.86 4.60 -3.79
C ARG A 173 5.13 5.35 -2.48
N SER A 174 6.36 5.30 -1.95
CA SER A 174 6.77 6.07 -0.77
C SER A 174 7.49 7.39 -1.11
N CYS A 175 7.60 7.75 -2.40
CA CYS A 175 8.16 9.02 -2.83
C CYS A 175 7.06 10.09 -2.89
N TYR A 176 7.10 11.07 -1.99
CA TYR A 176 6.21 12.24 -1.99
C TYR A 176 7.05 13.51 -2.07
N LEU A 177 6.76 14.38 -3.04
CA LEU A 177 7.58 15.56 -3.33
C LEU A 177 7.41 16.68 -2.28
N ASP A 178 6.21 16.81 -1.71
CA ASP A 178 5.83 17.86 -0.75
C ASP A 178 6.43 17.70 0.66
N ARG A 179 7.04 16.54 0.96
CA ARG A 179 7.40 16.13 2.33
C ARG A 179 8.88 15.81 2.52
N ARG A 180 9.70 16.02 1.49
CA ARG A 180 11.13 15.71 1.51
C ARG A 180 11.82 16.64 2.52
N VAL A 181 12.38 16.04 3.57
CA VAL A 181 13.25 16.65 4.57
C VAL A 181 14.71 16.59 4.09
N VAL A 182 15.08 15.48 3.44
CA VAL A 182 16.42 15.28 2.86
C VAL A 182 16.50 15.97 1.49
N VAL A 183 17.19 17.11 1.46
CA VAL A 183 17.48 17.89 0.24
C VAL A 183 18.44 17.16 -0.70
N ASN A 184 18.52 17.62 -1.96
CA ASN A 184 19.48 17.17 -2.98
C ASN A 184 19.52 15.63 -3.16
N THR A 185 18.35 14.99 -3.08
CA THR A 185 18.18 13.55 -3.26
C THR A 185 17.13 13.32 -4.35
N PRO A 186 17.39 12.49 -5.39
CA PRO A 186 16.52 12.36 -6.56
C PRO A 186 15.10 11.98 -6.20
N THR A 187 14.09 12.49 -6.92
CA THR A 187 12.71 12.40 -6.43
C THR A 187 12.15 10.97 -6.45
N TRP A 188 12.72 10.10 -7.28
CA TRP A 188 12.45 8.65 -7.31
C TRP A 188 13.04 7.87 -6.13
N VAL A 189 13.87 8.48 -5.29
CA VAL A 189 14.33 7.91 -4.01
C VAL A 189 13.36 8.34 -2.90
N PRO A 190 12.80 7.42 -2.09
CA PRO A 190 11.97 7.78 -0.96
C PRO A 190 12.78 8.52 0.10
N ASP A 191 12.19 9.56 0.69
CA ASP A 191 12.69 10.09 1.95
C ASP A 191 12.06 9.28 3.10
N PHE A 192 12.79 8.30 3.61
CA PHE A 192 12.30 7.48 4.74
C PHE A 192 12.05 8.30 6.01
N SER A 193 12.64 9.50 6.14
CA SER A 193 12.43 10.40 7.29
C SER A 193 11.23 11.35 7.14
N SER A 194 10.60 11.38 5.97
CA SER A 194 9.39 12.17 5.71
C SER A 194 8.22 11.71 6.60
N PRO A 195 7.57 12.59 7.38
CA PRO A 195 6.37 12.24 8.12
C PRO A 195 5.22 11.91 7.16
N LYS A 196 4.69 10.68 7.22
CA LYS A 196 3.54 10.27 6.40
C LYS A 196 2.22 10.80 6.97
N VAL A 197 1.95 12.08 6.75
CA VAL A 197 0.64 12.71 7.01
C VAL A 197 -0.33 12.33 5.89
N VAL A 198 -0.75 11.06 5.87
CA VAL A 198 -1.81 10.57 4.97
C VAL A 198 -2.92 10.02 5.85
N ALA A 199 -4.18 10.36 5.54
CA ALA A 199 -5.34 9.76 6.22
C ALA A 199 -5.51 8.27 5.82
N ARG A 200 -5.20 7.93 4.56
CA ARG A 200 -5.23 6.58 4.00
C ARG A 200 -4.26 6.49 2.81
N GLN A 201 -3.29 5.57 2.83
CA GLN A 201 -2.43 5.29 1.67
C GLN A 201 -3.24 4.63 0.55
N ALA A 202 -2.82 4.81 -0.71
CA ALA A 202 -3.41 4.10 -1.85
C ALA A 202 -2.84 2.66 -1.95
N ALA A 203 -2.95 1.91 -0.85
CA ALA A 203 -2.39 0.57 -0.72
C ALA A 203 -3.20 -0.48 -1.50
N TRP A 204 -2.59 -1.66 -1.69
CA TRP A 204 -3.21 -2.81 -2.36
C TRP A 204 -3.62 -2.58 -3.83
N GLN A 205 -2.87 -1.76 -4.56
CA GLN A 205 -3.03 -1.58 -6.00
C GLN A 205 -2.29 -2.67 -6.80
N PHE A 206 -2.78 -2.92 -8.02
CA PHE A 206 -2.31 -3.94 -8.96
C PHE A 206 -1.97 -3.29 -10.32
N ALA A 207 -1.50 -2.04 -10.32
CA ALA A 207 -1.53 -1.18 -11.51
C ALA A 207 -0.66 -1.67 -12.67
N ALA A 208 0.52 -2.23 -12.38
CA ALA A 208 1.38 -2.84 -13.39
C ALA A 208 1.22 -4.38 -13.50
N GLY A 209 0.16 -4.95 -12.92
CA GLY A 209 -0.10 -6.39 -12.91
C GLY A 209 1.08 -7.23 -12.39
N PHE A 210 1.37 -8.35 -13.07
CA PHE A 210 2.51 -9.22 -12.76
C PHE A 210 3.80 -8.86 -13.51
N SER A 211 3.97 -7.61 -13.97
CA SER A 211 5.19 -7.18 -14.65
C SER A 211 6.40 -7.07 -13.72
N SER A 212 7.58 -7.35 -14.26
CA SER A 212 8.85 -6.88 -13.71
C SER A 212 9.09 -5.42 -14.10
N CYS A 213 9.94 -4.71 -13.36
CA CYS A 213 10.39 -3.41 -13.83
C CYS A 213 11.44 -3.54 -14.95
N TRP A 214 11.35 -2.65 -15.94
CA TRP A 214 12.52 -2.26 -16.72
C TRP A 214 13.05 -0.96 -16.09
N ALA A 215 14.32 -0.97 -15.67
CA ALA A 215 14.94 0.17 -15.01
C ALA A 215 16.46 0.23 -15.29
N GLU A 216 16.96 1.41 -15.67
CA GLU A 216 18.38 1.68 -15.91
C GLU A 216 18.80 2.91 -15.09
N PHE A 217 19.80 2.74 -14.21
CA PHE A 217 20.35 3.84 -13.45
C PHE A 217 21.46 4.54 -14.25
N CYS A 218 21.24 5.80 -14.57
CA CYS A 218 22.20 6.68 -15.23
C CYS A 218 22.77 7.66 -14.20
N ALA A 219 24.02 7.44 -13.81
CA ALA A 219 24.70 8.25 -12.82
C ALA A 219 24.76 9.75 -13.21
N PRO A 220 24.73 10.68 -12.23
CA PRO A 220 24.78 10.44 -10.79
C PRO A 220 23.43 10.09 -10.15
N ASP A 221 22.31 10.48 -10.76
CA ASP A 221 21.03 10.73 -10.07
C ASP A 221 19.78 10.37 -10.90
N VAL A 222 19.92 9.86 -12.13
CA VAL A 222 18.79 9.61 -13.04
C VAL A 222 18.42 8.13 -13.05
N LEU A 223 17.12 7.81 -12.96
CA LEU A 223 16.59 6.45 -13.14
C LEU A 223 15.67 6.43 -14.36
N LYS A 224 16.10 5.81 -15.46
CA LYS A 224 15.19 5.52 -16.57
C LYS A 224 14.28 4.36 -16.20
N VAL A 225 13.01 4.44 -16.58
CA VAL A 225 12.00 3.41 -16.35
C VAL A 225 11.11 3.27 -17.59
N ALA A 226 10.44 2.12 -17.72
CA ALA A 226 9.43 1.89 -18.75
C ALA A 226 8.00 1.95 -18.17
N GLY A 227 7.07 2.54 -18.91
CA GLY A 227 5.67 2.63 -18.49
C GLY A 227 4.74 3.24 -19.54
N VAL A 228 3.46 3.33 -19.21
CA VAL A 228 2.40 3.87 -20.06
C VAL A 228 1.90 5.19 -19.46
N ARG A 229 1.77 6.24 -20.29
CA ARG A 229 1.12 7.50 -19.90
C ARG A 229 -0.39 7.31 -19.99
N CYS A 230 -1.10 7.38 -18.87
CA CYS A 230 -2.53 7.09 -18.80
C CYS A 230 -3.41 8.35 -18.87
N ALA A 231 -3.02 9.43 -18.19
CA ALA A 231 -3.85 10.64 -18.10
C ALA A 231 -3.02 11.91 -17.80
N THR A 232 -3.70 13.05 -17.77
CA THR A 232 -3.17 14.37 -17.39
C THR A 232 -4.11 14.99 -16.37
N VAL A 233 -3.59 15.51 -15.26
CA VAL A 233 -4.38 16.16 -14.22
C VAL A 233 -4.91 17.50 -14.79
N ARG A 234 -6.22 17.71 -14.79
CA ARG A 234 -6.84 18.93 -15.36
C ARG A 234 -7.18 20.01 -14.33
N SER A 235 -7.56 19.60 -13.13
CA SER A 235 -8.03 20.46 -12.05
C SER A 235 -7.61 19.89 -10.71
N LEU A 236 -7.67 20.72 -9.67
CA LEU A 236 -7.32 20.38 -8.29
C LEU A 236 -8.36 20.98 -7.36
N SER A 237 -8.71 20.24 -6.31
CA SER A 237 -9.52 20.71 -5.19
C SER A 237 -8.65 21.00 -3.97
N PRO A 238 -9.16 21.74 -2.98
CA PRO A 238 -8.62 21.72 -1.63
C PRO A 238 -8.58 20.28 -1.09
N PRO A 239 -7.58 19.92 -0.26
CA PRO A 239 -7.59 18.67 0.50
C PRO A 239 -8.92 18.44 1.21
N ILE A 240 -9.55 17.29 0.98
CA ILE A 240 -10.73 16.85 1.74
C ILE A 240 -10.26 16.65 3.19
N PRO A 241 -10.87 17.34 4.19
CA PRO A 241 -10.41 17.28 5.57
C PRO A 241 -10.34 15.85 6.14
N SER A 242 -9.36 15.57 6.99
CA SER A 242 -9.27 14.29 7.72
C SER A 242 -9.79 14.39 9.16
N ASP A 243 -10.24 13.27 9.74
CA ASP A 243 -10.78 13.17 11.11
C ASP A 243 -9.81 13.53 12.25
N LYS A 244 -8.54 13.78 11.94
CA LYS A 244 -7.41 13.69 12.88
C LYS A 244 -7.44 14.67 14.06
N VAL A 245 -8.38 15.61 14.10
CA VAL A 245 -8.46 16.66 15.14
C VAL A 245 -9.86 16.80 15.75
N ASN A 246 -10.96 16.59 15.01
CA ASN A 246 -12.31 16.60 15.58
C ASN A 246 -13.35 15.99 14.60
N VAL A 247 -13.97 14.86 14.95
CA VAL A 247 -14.83 14.09 14.03
C VAL A 247 -16.10 14.87 13.66
N GLU A 248 -16.83 15.36 14.65
CA GLU A 248 -18.16 15.97 14.46
C GLU A 248 -18.13 17.27 13.63
N SER A 249 -17.16 18.15 13.86
CA SER A 249 -17.05 19.41 13.10
C SER A 249 -16.45 19.22 11.70
N ALA A 250 -15.70 18.14 11.48
CA ALA A 250 -15.10 17.84 10.18
C ALA A 250 -16.08 17.20 9.19
N ILE A 251 -17.14 16.52 9.64
CA ILE A 251 -18.12 15.86 8.73
C ILE A 251 -18.68 16.88 7.72
N PRO A 252 -19.39 17.96 8.09
CA PRO A 252 -20.04 18.85 7.11
C PRO A 252 -19.08 19.57 6.14
N ALA A 253 -17.82 19.75 6.53
CA ALA A 253 -16.81 20.35 5.66
C ALA A 253 -16.42 19.41 4.50
N ARG A 254 -16.22 18.12 4.80
CA ARG A 254 -15.85 17.11 3.80
C ARG A 254 -16.90 16.93 2.70
N LEU A 255 -18.17 16.99 3.07
CA LEU A 255 -19.30 16.73 2.16
C LEU A 255 -19.45 17.85 1.15
N ARG A 256 -19.19 19.09 1.58
CA ARG A 256 -19.09 20.24 0.69
C ARG A 256 -17.96 19.99 -0.30
N THR A 257 -16.74 19.71 0.15
CA THR A 257 -15.60 19.43 -0.75
C THR A 257 -15.86 18.28 -1.72
N ILE A 258 -16.62 17.25 -1.34
CA ILE A 258 -16.95 16.11 -2.22
C ILE A 258 -18.08 16.43 -3.20
N ARG A 259 -19.07 17.23 -2.80
CA ARG A 259 -20.10 17.76 -3.72
C ARG A 259 -19.51 18.78 -4.69
N ASP A 260 -18.59 19.61 -4.23
CA ASP A 260 -17.81 20.54 -5.06
C ASP A 260 -16.87 19.81 -6.05
N LEU A 261 -16.67 18.50 -5.87
CA LEU A 261 -15.91 17.60 -6.74
C LEU A 261 -16.80 16.74 -7.66
N GLU A 262 -18.13 16.77 -7.51
CA GLU A 262 -19.04 16.01 -8.37
C GLU A 262 -18.97 16.54 -9.81
N PRO A 263 -18.68 15.69 -10.81
CA PRO A 263 -18.73 16.10 -12.22
C PRO A 263 -20.13 16.59 -12.60
N GLU A 264 -20.22 17.70 -13.36
CA GLU A 264 -21.50 18.24 -13.84
C GLU A 264 -22.30 17.20 -14.66
N ASP A 265 -21.60 16.29 -15.33
CA ASP A 265 -22.15 15.22 -16.16
C ASP A 265 -22.28 13.86 -15.43
N LEU A 266 -22.11 13.78 -14.11
CA LEU A 266 -22.04 12.53 -13.32
C LEU A 266 -23.14 11.48 -13.65
N LEU A 267 -24.35 11.95 -13.98
CA LEU A 267 -25.51 11.11 -14.31
C LEU A 267 -25.77 10.95 -15.83
N THR A 268 -25.12 11.76 -16.67
CA THR A 268 -25.38 11.86 -18.12
C THR A 268 -24.18 11.47 -18.99
N ALA A 269 -23.00 11.40 -18.40
CA ALA A 269 -21.78 10.91 -19.04
C ALA A 269 -21.96 9.48 -19.58
N PRO A 270 -21.24 9.12 -20.66
CA PRO A 270 -21.19 7.74 -21.12
C PRO A 270 -20.66 6.80 -20.02
N PRO A 271 -20.88 5.47 -20.13
CA PRO A 271 -20.25 4.50 -19.25
C PRO A 271 -18.74 4.72 -19.14
N TYR A 272 -18.22 4.52 -17.94
CA TYR A 272 -16.78 4.60 -17.68
C TYR A 272 -16.03 3.53 -18.49
N VAL A 273 -14.70 3.65 -18.60
CA VAL A 273 -13.88 2.70 -19.39
C VAL A 273 -14.00 1.23 -18.94
N MET A 274 -14.49 1.00 -17.71
CA MET A 274 -14.82 -0.31 -17.13
C MET A 274 -16.22 -0.85 -17.53
N GLY A 275 -16.97 -0.14 -18.39
CA GLY A 275 -18.31 -0.51 -18.87
C GLY A 275 -19.47 -0.12 -17.93
N GLU A 276 -19.18 0.26 -16.68
CA GLU A 276 -20.19 0.65 -15.68
C GLU A 276 -20.58 2.14 -15.75
N PRO A 277 -21.75 2.55 -15.23
CA PRO A 277 -22.17 3.95 -15.22
C PRO A 277 -21.18 4.86 -14.51
N PHE A 278 -20.95 6.08 -15.02
CA PHE A 278 -19.93 6.98 -14.50
C PHE A 278 -20.09 7.30 -13.00
N LYS A 279 -21.34 7.45 -12.52
CA LYS A 279 -21.64 7.57 -11.08
C LYS A 279 -21.09 6.44 -10.20
N VAL A 280 -21.01 5.21 -10.73
CA VAL A 280 -20.46 4.05 -10.00
C VAL A 280 -18.94 4.11 -9.96
N ALA A 281 -18.30 4.49 -11.06
CA ALA A 281 -16.86 4.74 -11.11
C ALA A 281 -16.44 5.89 -10.17
N TYR A 282 -17.23 6.95 -10.09
CA TYR A 282 -17.04 8.04 -9.11
C TYR A 282 -17.16 7.52 -7.66
N ALA A 283 -18.25 6.83 -7.34
CA ALA A 283 -18.49 6.26 -6.01
C ALA A 283 -17.39 5.28 -5.56
N LYS A 284 -16.85 4.46 -6.48
CA LYS A 284 -15.69 3.59 -6.23
C LYS A 284 -14.40 4.37 -6.05
N THR A 285 -14.21 5.48 -6.78
CA THR A 285 -13.03 6.34 -6.65
C THR A 285 -12.94 6.99 -5.27
N LEU A 286 -14.07 7.48 -4.72
CA LEU A 286 -14.13 8.10 -3.39
C LEU A 286 -13.60 7.20 -2.25
N ILE A 287 -13.76 5.88 -2.38
CA ILE A 287 -13.30 4.88 -1.39
C ILE A 287 -12.03 4.12 -1.80
N GLY A 288 -11.40 4.46 -2.92
CA GLY A 288 -10.23 3.72 -3.44
C GLY A 288 -10.54 2.26 -3.83
N ASN A 289 -11.77 1.98 -4.26
CA ASN A 289 -12.31 0.64 -4.57
C ASN A 289 -12.15 -0.38 -3.41
N TYR A 290 -12.15 0.08 -2.15
CA TYR A 290 -12.18 -0.78 -0.96
C TYR A 290 -13.60 -1.29 -0.69
N LEU A 291 -14.03 -2.24 -1.51
CA LEU A 291 -15.32 -2.93 -1.42
C LEU A 291 -15.13 -4.42 -1.16
N HIS A 292 -16.15 -5.05 -0.58
CA HIS A 292 -16.16 -6.50 -0.33
C HIS A 292 -15.93 -7.32 -1.61
N GLU A 293 -16.45 -6.87 -2.75
CA GLU A 293 -16.27 -7.50 -4.06
C GLU A 293 -14.80 -7.62 -4.49
N ARG A 294 -13.95 -6.67 -4.08
CA ARG A 294 -12.50 -6.65 -4.34
C ARG A 294 -11.72 -7.34 -3.23
N PHE A 295 -12.17 -7.23 -1.98
CA PHE A 295 -11.53 -7.80 -0.79
C PHE A 295 -12.51 -8.73 -0.04
N PRO A 296 -12.84 -9.91 -0.59
CA PRO A 296 -13.88 -10.79 -0.03
C PRO A 296 -13.56 -11.33 1.37
N LEU A 297 -12.28 -11.28 1.78
CA LEU A 297 -11.85 -11.69 3.12
C LEU A 297 -11.93 -10.55 4.16
N GLN A 298 -12.17 -9.29 3.73
CA GLN A 298 -12.24 -8.13 4.63
C GLN A 298 -13.69 -7.75 4.95
N THR A 299 -13.89 -7.17 6.14
CA THR A 299 -15.19 -6.64 6.59
C THR A 299 -15.39 -5.23 6.04
N LEU A 300 -15.71 -5.15 4.75
CA LEU A 300 -16.04 -3.94 4.00
C LEU A 300 -17.50 -3.99 3.54
N PRO A 301 -18.14 -2.84 3.23
CA PRO A 301 -19.43 -2.86 2.53
C PRO A 301 -19.26 -3.41 1.11
N ASP A 302 -20.32 -4.04 0.59
CA ASP A 302 -20.48 -4.27 -0.85
C ASP A 302 -20.91 -2.98 -1.58
N LEU A 303 -20.85 -3.00 -2.92
CA LEU A 303 -21.16 -1.83 -3.74
C LEU A 303 -22.61 -1.36 -3.60
N GLU A 304 -23.56 -2.30 -3.45
CA GLU A 304 -24.98 -1.95 -3.31
C GLU A 304 -25.22 -1.23 -1.99
N THR A 305 -24.74 -1.80 -0.87
CA THR A 305 -24.75 -1.17 0.46
C THR A 305 -23.99 0.15 0.49
N TRP A 306 -22.92 0.28 -0.28
CA TRP A 306 -22.16 1.53 -0.40
C TRP A 306 -22.94 2.62 -1.16
N VAL A 307 -23.55 2.27 -2.29
CA VAL A 307 -24.29 3.22 -3.14
C VAL A 307 -25.69 3.53 -2.60
N ALA A 308 -26.32 2.58 -1.89
CA ALA A 308 -27.63 2.74 -1.25
C ALA A 308 -27.57 3.56 0.05
N GLN A 309 -26.39 3.99 0.50
CA GLN A 309 -26.26 5.01 1.53
C GLN A 309 -26.71 6.37 0.95
N GLU A 310 -28.02 6.61 0.94
CA GLU A 310 -28.60 7.95 0.82
C GLU A 310 -28.13 8.80 2.01
N SER A 311 -26.94 9.39 1.86
CA SER A 311 -26.27 10.10 2.93
C SER A 311 -25.56 11.29 2.34
N ALA A 312 -25.73 12.45 2.98
CA ALA A 312 -24.84 13.57 2.75
C ALA A 312 -23.38 13.21 3.11
N ASN A 313 -23.15 12.19 3.93
CA ASN A 313 -21.92 11.97 4.71
C ASN A 313 -20.91 10.96 4.11
N VAL A 314 -20.37 11.21 2.90
CA VAL A 314 -19.33 10.38 2.25
C VAL A 314 -17.96 11.10 2.15
N MET A 315 -16.85 10.35 2.06
CA MET A 315 -15.43 10.77 2.19
C MET A 315 -14.53 10.12 1.08
N PHE A 316 -13.23 10.37 0.82
CA PHE A 316 -12.07 10.98 1.54
C PHE A 316 -10.99 11.59 0.58
N GLY A 317 -9.97 12.34 1.06
CA GLY A 317 -8.68 12.55 0.31
C GLY A 317 -7.87 13.85 0.58
N GLU A 318 -6.68 13.77 1.20
CA GLU A 318 -5.96 14.95 1.75
C GLU A 318 -4.74 15.48 0.94
N LEU A 319 -4.45 14.97 -0.28
CA LEU A 319 -3.26 15.37 -1.07
C LEU A 319 -3.58 16.02 -2.42
N ALA A 320 -3.47 17.35 -2.47
CA ALA A 320 -3.37 18.14 -3.70
C ALA A 320 -2.37 19.32 -3.59
N ARG A 321 -1.61 19.43 -2.49
CA ARG A 321 -0.84 20.64 -2.15
C ARG A 321 0.35 20.92 -3.07
N SER A 322 0.93 19.89 -3.69
CA SER A 322 2.08 20.02 -4.59
C SER A 322 1.76 19.63 -6.03
N THR A 323 0.54 19.19 -6.34
CA THR A 323 0.12 18.82 -7.68
C THR A 323 -0.08 20.09 -8.53
N ASP A 324 0.15 20.02 -9.83
CA ASP A 324 0.10 21.16 -10.76
C ASP A 324 -0.86 20.86 -11.92
N ALA A 325 -1.99 21.58 -11.95
CA ALA A 325 -3.08 21.37 -12.88
C ALA A 325 -2.66 21.73 -14.32
N GLY A 326 -2.86 20.80 -15.26
CA GLY A 326 -2.45 20.95 -16.65
C GLY A 326 -0.99 20.56 -16.92
N ARG A 327 -0.18 20.30 -15.88
CA ARG A 327 1.22 19.89 -16.00
C ARG A 327 1.49 18.45 -15.57
N ASP A 328 0.87 18.01 -14.48
CA ASP A 328 1.14 16.69 -13.93
C ASP A 328 0.44 15.57 -14.71
N LEU A 329 1.17 14.47 -14.88
CA LEU A 329 0.78 13.33 -15.69
C LEU A 329 0.64 12.08 -14.82
N ILE A 330 -0.33 11.24 -15.15
CA ILE A 330 -0.54 9.95 -14.48
C ILE A 330 0.07 8.85 -15.35
N TYR A 331 0.95 8.06 -14.75
CA TYR A 331 1.64 6.93 -15.38
C TYR A 331 1.39 5.62 -14.63
N VAL A 332 1.31 4.52 -15.37
CA VAL A 332 1.54 3.18 -14.84
C VAL A 332 2.95 2.75 -15.26
N ILE A 333 3.81 2.52 -14.27
CA ILE A 333 5.23 2.18 -14.47
C ILE A 333 5.40 0.67 -14.25
N LEU A 334 6.09 -0.02 -15.16
CA LEU A 334 6.24 -1.48 -15.07
C LEU A 334 6.95 -1.89 -13.77
N GLY A 335 6.43 -2.92 -13.11
CA GLY A 335 6.88 -3.35 -11.79
C GLY A 335 6.57 -2.39 -10.63
N CYS A 336 5.74 -1.36 -10.82
CA CYS A 336 5.18 -0.52 -9.75
C CYS A 336 3.73 -0.92 -9.45
N ASP A 337 3.38 -1.05 -8.17
CA ASP A 337 2.05 -1.48 -7.71
C ASP A 337 1.00 -0.37 -7.81
N SER A 338 1.39 0.89 -7.58
CA SER A 338 0.52 2.08 -7.68
C SER A 338 0.69 2.82 -9.02
N PRO A 339 -0.38 3.45 -9.57
CA PRO A 339 -0.25 4.54 -10.53
C PRO A 339 0.49 5.72 -9.88
N MET A 340 1.33 6.40 -10.65
CA MET A 340 2.22 7.46 -10.17
C MET A 340 1.93 8.80 -10.84
N LEU A 341 1.91 9.87 -10.05
CA LEU A 341 1.92 11.24 -10.53
C LEU A 341 3.36 11.68 -10.83
N LEU A 342 3.61 12.04 -12.08
CA LEU A 342 4.90 12.54 -12.57
C LEU A 342 4.75 13.96 -13.11
N ARG A 343 5.70 14.84 -12.75
CA ARG A 343 5.79 16.20 -13.29
C ARG A 343 6.91 16.29 -14.33
N PRO A 344 6.59 16.62 -15.60
CA PRO A 344 7.61 16.82 -16.63
C PRO A 344 8.52 18.03 -16.36
N LEU A 345 9.81 17.80 -16.60
CA LEU A 345 10.91 18.77 -16.66
C LEU A 345 11.66 18.63 -18.01
N PRO A 346 12.50 19.60 -18.42
CA PRO A 346 13.26 19.49 -19.67
C PRO A 346 14.24 18.30 -19.75
N ASN A 347 14.64 17.74 -18.60
CA ASN A 347 15.65 16.69 -18.47
C ASN A 347 15.10 15.36 -17.92
N GLY A 348 13.78 15.21 -17.79
CA GLY A 348 13.14 14.03 -17.20
C GLY A 348 11.83 14.38 -16.50
N SER A 349 11.40 13.58 -15.54
CA SER A 349 10.21 13.83 -14.73
C SER A 349 10.50 13.65 -13.24
N THR A 350 9.97 14.54 -12.40
CA THR A 350 10.00 14.32 -10.94
C THR A 350 8.79 13.50 -10.50
N VAL A 351 9.02 12.54 -9.59
CA VAL A 351 7.96 11.78 -8.91
C VAL A 351 7.27 12.70 -7.90
N VAL A 352 5.99 12.97 -8.09
CA VAL A 352 5.18 13.82 -7.21
C VAL A 352 4.61 13.01 -6.06
N GLY A 353 4.05 11.82 -6.35
CA GLY A 353 3.40 10.94 -5.39
C GLY A 353 2.78 9.71 -6.04
N GLU A 354 2.42 8.70 -5.24
CA GLU A 354 1.41 7.73 -5.65
C GLU A 354 0.04 8.42 -5.83
N CYS A 355 -0.81 7.85 -6.67
CA CYS A 355 -2.22 8.22 -6.73
C CYS A 355 -3.12 6.99 -6.81
N PHE A 356 -4.43 7.22 -6.74
CA PHE A 356 -5.45 6.22 -7.03
C PHE A 356 -6.28 6.71 -8.22
N VAL A 357 -6.50 5.84 -9.20
CA VAL A 357 -7.46 6.05 -10.29
C VAL A 357 -8.18 4.73 -10.50
N TYR A 358 -9.50 4.75 -10.42
CA TYR A 358 -10.30 3.54 -10.55
C TYR A 358 -10.07 2.87 -11.92
N GLY A 359 -9.93 1.54 -11.93
CA GLY A 359 -9.56 0.77 -13.11
C GLY A 359 -8.04 0.71 -13.33
N LEU A 360 -7.33 1.85 -13.34
CA LEU A 360 -5.86 1.83 -13.42
C LEU A 360 -5.23 1.10 -12.24
N ASN A 361 -5.87 1.19 -11.06
CA ASN A 361 -5.48 0.46 -9.85
C ASN A 361 -5.59 -1.07 -9.95
N ASP A 362 -6.24 -1.60 -10.99
CA ASP A 362 -6.49 -3.03 -11.24
C ASP A 362 -5.88 -3.50 -12.59
N GLY A 363 -4.95 -2.74 -13.17
CA GLY A 363 -4.07 -3.22 -14.27
C GLY A 363 -4.48 -2.83 -15.70
N ILE A 364 -5.64 -2.18 -15.89
CA ILE A 364 -6.21 -1.95 -17.24
C ILE A 364 -5.33 -1.07 -18.15
N ALA A 365 -4.40 -0.30 -17.59
CA ALA A 365 -3.45 0.52 -18.34
C ALA A 365 -2.56 -0.30 -19.29
N LEU A 366 -2.31 -1.57 -18.94
CA LEU A 366 -1.43 -2.45 -19.71
C LEU A 366 -2.20 -3.41 -20.62
N LEU A 367 -3.41 -3.84 -20.24
CA LEU A 367 -4.13 -4.92 -20.90
C LEU A 367 -5.51 -4.54 -21.44
N GLY A 368 -5.98 -3.33 -21.16
CA GLY A 368 -7.36 -2.90 -21.41
C GLY A 368 -8.33 -3.38 -20.31
N PRO A 369 -9.64 -3.10 -20.46
CA PRO A 369 -10.67 -3.64 -19.58
C PRO A 369 -10.69 -5.17 -19.61
N PHE A 370 -11.03 -5.79 -18.49
CA PHE A 370 -11.22 -7.23 -18.42
C PHE A 370 -12.43 -7.70 -19.26
N PRO A 371 -12.46 -8.96 -19.72
CA PRO A 371 -13.66 -9.55 -20.33
C PRO A 371 -14.86 -9.49 -19.40
N GLU A 372 -16.07 -9.57 -19.96
CA GLU A 372 -17.30 -9.35 -19.19
C GLU A 372 -17.39 -10.22 -17.93
N HIS A 373 -17.88 -9.61 -16.85
CA HIS A 373 -17.98 -10.17 -15.49
C HIS A 373 -16.65 -10.51 -14.77
N TRP A 374 -15.48 -10.39 -15.41
CA TRP A 374 -14.20 -10.59 -14.74
C TRP A 374 -13.72 -9.35 -13.98
N ARG A 375 -13.12 -9.58 -12.80
CA ARG A 375 -12.48 -8.53 -11.99
C ARG A 375 -11.29 -9.08 -11.21
N VAL A 376 -10.36 -8.20 -10.84
CA VAL A 376 -9.31 -8.52 -9.87
C VAL A 376 -9.91 -8.62 -8.47
N GLN A 377 -9.54 -9.67 -7.74
CA GLN A 377 -9.74 -9.79 -6.30
C GLN A 377 -8.39 -9.84 -5.58
N ASN A 378 -8.35 -9.18 -4.44
CA ASN A 378 -7.27 -9.28 -3.48
C ASN A 378 -7.69 -10.25 -2.37
N LEU A 379 -7.04 -11.41 -2.33
CA LEU A 379 -7.31 -12.52 -1.41
C LEU A 379 -6.38 -12.46 -0.19
N ASN A 380 -6.00 -11.26 0.24
CA ASN A 380 -5.24 -11.10 1.47
C ASN A 380 -6.11 -11.48 2.65
N ASP A 381 -5.57 -12.33 3.52
CA ASP A 381 -6.15 -12.54 4.84
C ASP A 381 -5.96 -11.31 5.75
N PHE A 382 -6.48 -11.42 6.98
CA PHE A 382 -6.42 -10.36 7.98
C PHE A 382 -4.99 -10.00 8.43
N THR A 383 -3.94 -10.73 8.03
CA THR A 383 -2.55 -10.37 8.39
C THR A 383 -2.04 -9.16 7.60
N GLY A 384 -2.62 -8.89 6.42
CA GLY A 384 -2.28 -7.71 5.62
C GLY A 384 -0.81 -7.61 5.21
N GLN A 385 -0.07 -8.72 5.10
CA GLN A 385 1.39 -8.68 4.92
C GLN A 385 1.86 -8.62 3.46
N PHE A 386 1.09 -9.15 2.50
CA PHE A 386 1.39 -9.08 1.07
C PHE A 386 0.14 -9.30 0.22
N GLY A 387 0.19 -8.83 -1.03
CA GLY A 387 -0.89 -8.94 -2.02
C GLY A 387 -0.95 -10.32 -2.68
N THR A 388 -2.03 -11.06 -2.48
CA THR A 388 -2.41 -12.21 -3.30
C THR A 388 -3.53 -11.77 -4.24
N TYR A 389 -3.22 -11.68 -5.53
CA TYR A 389 -4.17 -11.23 -6.56
C TYR A 389 -4.58 -12.39 -7.45
N SER A 390 -5.89 -12.59 -7.59
CA SER A 390 -6.51 -13.57 -8.47
C SER A 390 -7.67 -12.90 -9.22
N PHE A 391 -8.14 -13.52 -10.28
CA PHE A 391 -9.21 -13.02 -11.14
C PHE A 391 -10.50 -13.80 -10.87
N PHE A 392 -11.59 -13.08 -10.63
CA PHE A 392 -12.89 -13.65 -10.29
C PHE A 392 -13.93 -13.30 -11.35
N ASN A 393 -14.69 -14.29 -11.80
CA ASN A 393 -15.83 -14.10 -12.68
C ASN A 393 -17.13 -14.01 -11.85
N ALA A 394 -17.77 -12.85 -11.87
CA ALA A 394 -18.96 -12.57 -11.07
C ALA A 394 -20.24 -13.29 -11.53
N GLN A 395 -20.26 -13.86 -12.74
CA GLN A 395 -21.42 -14.61 -13.26
C GLN A 395 -21.32 -16.10 -12.94
N THR A 396 -20.14 -16.69 -13.04
CA THR A 396 -19.92 -18.14 -12.81
C THR A 396 -19.43 -18.47 -11.41
N GLY A 397 -18.95 -17.47 -10.65
CA GLY A 397 -18.27 -17.68 -9.37
C GLY A 397 -16.86 -18.27 -9.51
N ALA A 398 -16.33 -18.41 -10.73
CA ALA A 398 -15.02 -18.99 -10.98
C ALA A 398 -13.89 -18.06 -10.50
N LEU A 399 -12.88 -18.65 -9.87
CA LEU A 399 -11.64 -17.99 -9.47
C LEU A 399 -10.48 -18.56 -10.29
N SER A 400 -9.59 -17.69 -10.77
CA SER A 400 -8.47 -18.01 -11.64
C SER A 400 -7.22 -17.25 -11.21
N ASP A 401 -6.06 -17.89 -11.21
CA ASP A 401 -4.77 -17.19 -11.11
C ASP A 401 -4.23 -16.74 -12.48
N GLU A 402 -4.88 -17.18 -13.56
CA GLU A 402 -4.61 -16.77 -14.94
C GLU A 402 -5.43 -15.52 -15.27
N ASP A 403 -4.76 -14.49 -15.78
CA ASP A 403 -5.40 -13.24 -16.21
C ASP A 403 -6.23 -13.48 -17.48
N PRO A 404 -7.56 -13.27 -17.45
CA PRO A 404 -8.44 -13.55 -18.57
C PRO A 404 -8.22 -12.61 -19.78
N SER A 405 -7.49 -11.51 -19.61
CA SER A 405 -7.07 -10.61 -20.68
C SER A 405 -5.78 -11.06 -21.37
N LEU A 406 -5.11 -12.13 -20.90
CA LEU A 406 -3.90 -12.67 -21.50
C LEU A 406 -4.19 -13.83 -22.48
N GLY A 407 -3.57 -13.76 -23.66
CA GLY A 407 -3.55 -14.86 -24.61
C GLY A 407 -2.67 -16.03 -24.12
N PRO A 408 -2.69 -17.19 -24.82
CA PRO A 408 -2.05 -18.41 -24.35
C PRO A 408 -0.55 -18.24 -24.08
N LEU A 409 -0.09 -18.75 -22.93
CA LEU A 409 1.32 -18.79 -22.55
C LEU A 409 2.08 -19.75 -23.50
N ARG A 410 3.12 -19.26 -24.18
CA ARG A 410 3.90 -20.01 -25.16
C ARG A 410 5.38 -20.00 -24.79
N GLY A 411 6.03 -21.17 -24.79
CA GLY A 411 7.46 -21.32 -24.47
C GLY A 411 7.80 -21.15 -22.99
N TRP A 412 6.80 -20.97 -22.13
CA TRP A 412 6.93 -20.87 -20.68
C TRP A 412 5.89 -21.76 -20.00
N GLU A 413 6.20 -22.23 -18.79
CA GLU A 413 5.27 -22.89 -17.87
C GLU A 413 5.13 -22.08 -16.58
N ARG A 414 3.92 -22.08 -16.00
CA ARG A 414 3.66 -21.47 -14.69
C ARG A 414 4.12 -22.41 -13.58
N MET A 415 4.85 -21.90 -12.60
CA MET A 415 5.32 -22.65 -11.45
C MET A 415 4.54 -22.29 -10.18
N SER A 416 4.12 -23.31 -9.42
CA SER A 416 3.74 -23.13 -8.02
C SER A 416 5.00 -23.05 -7.16
N VAL A 417 5.12 -21.99 -6.34
CA VAL A 417 6.26 -21.75 -5.46
C VAL A 417 5.80 -21.23 -4.10
N VAL A 418 6.53 -21.59 -3.04
CA VAL A 418 6.30 -21.05 -1.69
C VAL A 418 6.95 -19.66 -1.60
N ARG A 419 6.18 -18.65 -1.17
CA ARG A 419 6.66 -17.28 -0.98
C ARG A 419 7.74 -17.20 0.11
N THR A 420 8.78 -16.44 -0.21
CA THR A 420 9.89 -16.00 0.63
C THR A 420 9.93 -14.47 0.65
N GLY A 421 10.67 -13.85 1.58
CA GLY A 421 10.81 -12.38 1.62
C GLY A 421 11.65 -11.81 0.47
N ASP A 422 12.37 -12.68 -0.25
CA ASP A 422 13.06 -12.37 -1.51
C ASP A 422 12.12 -12.37 -2.73
N ASP A 423 10.81 -12.60 -2.51
CA ASP A 423 9.79 -12.46 -3.54
C ASP A 423 9.18 -11.05 -3.57
N PRO A 424 8.85 -10.54 -4.77
CA PRO A 424 8.11 -9.28 -4.92
C PRO A 424 6.82 -9.23 -4.10
N ALA A 425 6.32 -8.02 -3.83
CA ALA A 425 4.99 -7.83 -3.26
C ALA A 425 3.90 -8.49 -4.13
N THR A 426 4.00 -8.33 -5.45
CA THR A 426 3.09 -8.92 -6.45
C THR A 426 3.91 -9.67 -7.51
N PHE A 427 3.73 -11.00 -7.60
CA PHE A 427 4.40 -11.85 -8.58
C PHE A 427 3.62 -13.13 -8.88
N GLN A 428 3.96 -13.73 -10.02
CA GLN A 428 3.73 -15.13 -10.34
C GLN A 428 5.05 -15.69 -10.88
N CYS A 429 5.28 -16.99 -10.75
CA CYS A 429 6.54 -17.63 -11.11
C CYS A 429 6.39 -18.40 -12.43
N PHE A 430 7.35 -18.24 -13.34
CA PHE A 430 7.34 -18.89 -14.65
C PHE A 430 8.72 -19.43 -15.01
N ARG A 431 8.78 -20.61 -15.63
CA ARG A 431 10.01 -21.21 -16.16
C ARG A 431 9.99 -21.21 -17.69
N ASN A 432 11.12 -20.90 -18.31
CA ASN A 432 11.29 -21.00 -19.75
C ASN A 432 11.50 -22.47 -20.16
N ASN A 433 10.74 -22.94 -21.15
CA ASN A 433 10.74 -24.35 -21.57
C ASN A 433 12.00 -24.76 -22.35
N ILE A 434 12.83 -23.80 -22.79
CA ILE A 434 14.04 -24.02 -23.58
C ILE A 434 15.29 -23.79 -22.74
N THR A 435 15.38 -22.64 -22.05
CA THR A 435 16.58 -22.28 -21.27
C THR A 435 16.54 -22.79 -19.84
N GLY A 436 15.35 -23.12 -19.30
CA GLY A 436 15.16 -23.46 -17.90
C GLY A 436 15.16 -22.25 -16.94
N ASP A 437 15.35 -21.03 -17.45
CA ASP A 437 15.36 -19.80 -16.65
C ASP A 437 14.04 -19.59 -15.92
N VAL A 438 14.11 -19.13 -14.67
CA VAL A 438 12.93 -18.87 -13.83
C VAL A 438 12.80 -17.37 -13.57
N ILE A 439 11.63 -16.82 -13.89
CA ILE A 439 11.29 -15.40 -13.67
C ILE A 439 10.10 -15.25 -12.72
N LYS A 440 10.11 -14.18 -11.92
CA LYS A 440 9.04 -13.82 -10.97
C LYS A 440 8.10 -12.76 -11.56
N SER A 441 7.77 -12.88 -12.83
CA SER A 441 6.93 -11.93 -13.59
C SER A 441 6.32 -12.63 -14.79
N ASP A 442 5.12 -12.25 -15.20
CA ASP A 442 4.50 -12.84 -16.39
C ASP A 442 5.20 -12.35 -17.67
N PRO A 443 5.75 -13.24 -18.51
CA PRO A 443 6.51 -12.85 -19.70
C PRO A 443 5.67 -12.14 -20.75
N ARG A 444 4.33 -12.25 -20.70
CA ARG A 444 3.41 -11.59 -21.65
C ARG A 444 3.18 -10.11 -21.32
N VAL A 445 3.58 -9.66 -20.13
CA VAL A 445 3.57 -8.25 -19.71
C VAL A 445 4.97 -7.66 -19.58
N SER A 446 5.97 -8.26 -20.25
CA SER A 446 7.25 -7.59 -20.51
C SER A 446 7.05 -6.41 -21.49
N PRO A 447 8.02 -5.49 -21.63
CA PRO A 447 7.95 -4.43 -22.64
C PRO A 447 7.69 -4.97 -24.06
N GLU A 448 8.32 -6.09 -24.42
CA GLU A 448 8.16 -6.77 -25.71
C GLU A 448 6.79 -7.44 -25.84
N GLY A 449 6.31 -8.11 -24.78
CA GLY A 449 4.99 -8.74 -24.73
C GLY A 449 3.84 -7.73 -24.85
N LEU A 450 4.00 -6.56 -24.23
CA LEU A 450 3.07 -5.43 -24.32
C LEU A 450 3.13 -4.76 -25.70
N ALA A 451 4.33 -4.51 -26.25
CA ALA A 451 4.48 -3.95 -27.59
C ALA A 451 3.89 -4.87 -28.68
N ALA A 452 4.03 -6.20 -28.55
CA ALA A 452 3.41 -7.18 -29.43
C ALA A 452 1.86 -7.17 -29.39
N ARG A 453 1.27 -6.54 -28.36
CA ARG A 453 -0.18 -6.31 -28.21
C ARG A 453 -0.62 -4.90 -28.62
N GLY A 454 0.29 -4.07 -29.14
CA GLY A 454 0.01 -2.68 -29.52
C GLY A 454 -0.04 -1.69 -28.35
N VAL A 455 0.51 -2.06 -27.18
CA VAL A 455 0.58 -1.17 -26.01
C VAL A 455 1.79 -0.26 -26.13
N GLU A 456 1.57 1.06 -26.13
CA GLU A 456 2.64 2.06 -26.21
C GLU A 456 3.39 2.20 -24.87
N VAL A 457 4.31 1.27 -24.62
CA VAL A 457 5.25 1.35 -23.50
C VAL A 457 6.41 2.29 -23.86
N ALA A 458 6.48 3.43 -23.19
CA ALA A 458 7.53 4.43 -23.36
C ALA A 458 8.62 4.28 -22.28
N THR A 459 9.88 4.51 -22.67
CA THR A 459 10.99 4.70 -21.73
C THR A 459 11.17 6.18 -21.43
N PHE A 460 11.25 6.56 -20.16
CA PHE A 460 11.44 7.94 -19.72
C PHE A 460 12.32 8.02 -18.47
N SER A 461 12.89 9.20 -18.21
CA SER A 461 13.82 9.44 -17.10
C SER A 461 13.10 10.00 -15.88
N LEU A 462 13.35 9.43 -14.70
CA LEU A 462 13.03 10.01 -13.40
C LEU A 462 14.26 10.73 -12.84
N VAL A 463 14.06 11.90 -12.23
CA VAL A 463 15.11 12.79 -11.68
C VAL A 463 14.83 13.23 -10.24
#